data_AF-A0ABD6AVY2-F1
#
_entry.id   AF-A0ABD6AVY2-F1
#
_cell.length_a   1.000
_cell.length_b   1.000
_cell.length_c   1.000
_cell.angle_alpha   90.00
_cell.angle_beta   90.00
_cell.angle_gamma   90.00
#
_symmetry.space_group_name_H-M   'P 1'
#
loop_
_entity.id
_entity.type
_entity.pdbx_description
1 polymer ?
#
loop_
_entity_poly.entity_id
_entity_poly.type
_entity_poly.pdbx_seq_one_letter_code
_entity_poly.pdbx_strand_id
1 'polypeptide(L)'
;MNSDKPTYDGAAYAVDQAHQHAAREEWGRVGDHAHEALERVTDAPYPHLVDRLHRQATDVVLSCKRGEVDTDRVSDRLDEMRETLAAMHDLALSETTMLPDELDD
;
A
#
# COMPACT_ATOMS: atom_id res chain seq x y z
N MET A 1 23.14 -6.69 10.97
CA MET A 1 22.31 -5.60 10.41
C MET A 1 21.31 -6.28 9.51
N ASN A 2 20.08 -6.50 9.99
CA ASN A 2 19.02 -6.98 9.11
C ASN A 2 18.72 -5.82 8.16
N SER A 3 19.00 -6.00 6.88
CA SER A 3 18.35 -5.23 5.83
C SER A 3 16.89 -5.63 5.85
N ASP A 4 16.15 -5.11 6.83
CA ASP A 4 14.70 -5.12 6.83
C ASP A 4 14.32 -4.43 5.53
N LYS A 5 13.78 -5.24 4.61
CA LYS A 5 13.17 -4.70 3.41
C LYS A 5 12.22 -3.59 3.82
N PRO A 6 12.09 -2.50 3.04
CA PRO A 6 11.19 -1.43 3.39
C PRO A 6 9.82 -2.04 3.69
N THR A 7 9.19 -1.65 4.79
CA THR A 7 7.87 -2.17 5.18
C THR A 7 6.83 -2.02 4.05
N TYR A 8 7.09 -1.12 3.10
CA TYR A 8 6.43 -0.95 1.81
C TYR A 8 6.37 -2.22 0.94
N ASP A 9 7.40 -3.06 0.89
CA ASP A 9 7.37 -4.34 0.14
C ASP A 9 6.26 -5.25 0.67
N GLY A 10 6.11 -5.25 2.00
CA GLY A 10 5.07 -6.01 2.69
C GLY A 10 3.67 -5.47 2.40
N ALA A 11 3.51 -4.14 2.33
CA ALA A 11 2.24 -3.50 2.00
C ALA A 11 1.87 -3.68 0.51
N ALA A 12 2.84 -3.57 -0.40
CA ALA A 12 2.64 -3.81 -1.83
C ALA A 12 2.22 -5.25 -2.09
N TYR A 13 2.82 -6.21 -1.39
CA TYR A 13 2.40 -7.61 -1.44
C TYR A 13 0.95 -7.80 -0.99
N ALA A 14 0.52 -7.14 0.10
CA ALA A 14 -0.85 -7.22 0.58
C ALA A 14 -1.85 -6.65 -0.45
N VAL A 15 -1.55 -5.52 -1.08
CA VAL A 15 -2.40 -4.95 -2.15
C VAL A 15 -2.45 -5.87 -3.37
N ASP A 16 -1.34 -6.54 -3.72
CA ASP A 16 -1.36 -7.52 -4.80
C ASP A 16 -2.22 -8.75 -4.49
N GLN A 17 -2.16 -9.26 -3.25
CA GLN A 17 -3.08 -10.32 -2.79
C GLN A 17 -4.54 -9.85 -2.87
N ALA A 18 -4.85 -8.63 -2.44
CA ALA A 18 -6.19 -8.06 -2.55
C ALA A 18 -6.68 -8.06 -4.02
N HIS A 19 -5.84 -7.67 -4.97
CA HIS A 19 -6.17 -7.69 -6.40
C HIS A 19 -6.36 -9.12 -6.95
N GLN A 20 -5.52 -10.08 -6.53
CA GLN A 20 -5.70 -11.49 -6.92
C GLN A 20 -7.01 -12.08 -6.39
N HIS A 21 -7.42 -11.69 -5.19
CA HIS A 21 -8.69 -12.11 -4.59
C HIS A 21 -9.89 -11.40 -5.19
N ALA A 22 -9.77 -10.13 -5.62
CA ALA A 22 -10.81 -9.41 -6.33
C ALA A 22 -11.18 -10.08 -7.65
N ALA A 23 -10.18 -10.58 -8.40
CA ALA A 23 -10.40 -11.35 -9.62
C ALA A 23 -11.15 -12.69 -9.41
N ARG A 24 -11.24 -13.16 -8.17
CA ARG A 24 -11.99 -14.36 -7.76
C ARG A 24 -13.25 -14.04 -6.98
N GLU A 25 -13.61 -12.76 -6.87
CA GLU A 25 -14.75 -12.26 -6.10
C GLU A 25 -14.72 -12.65 -4.60
N GLU A 26 -13.53 -12.84 -4.04
CA GLU A 26 -13.32 -13.19 -2.63
C GLU A 26 -13.33 -11.93 -1.73
N TRP A 27 -14.40 -11.13 -1.79
CA TRP A 27 -14.47 -9.75 -1.26
C TRP A 27 -14.10 -9.60 0.21
N GLY A 28 -14.38 -10.61 1.04
CA GLY A 28 -13.92 -10.62 2.44
C GLY A 28 -12.40 -10.52 2.55
N ARG A 29 -11.68 -11.33 1.75
CA ARG A 29 -10.22 -11.33 1.71
C ARG A 29 -9.64 -10.08 1.07
N VAL A 30 -10.34 -9.50 0.08
CA VAL A 30 -9.95 -8.21 -0.52
C VAL A 30 -9.90 -7.12 0.56
N GLY A 31 -10.95 -7.03 1.39
CA GLY A 31 -10.98 -6.08 2.50
C GLY A 31 -9.89 -6.35 3.54
N ASP A 32 -9.67 -7.61 3.92
CA ASP A 32 -8.66 -7.99 4.90
C ASP A 32 -7.24 -7.59 4.45
N HIS A 33 -6.89 -7.89 3.19
CA HIS A 33 -5.58 -7.53 2.65
C HIS A 33 -5.41 -6.02 2.40
N ALA A 34 -6.47 -5.31 2.04
CA ALA A 34 -6.43 -3.85 1.96
C ALA A 34 -6.17 -3.22 3.33
N HIS A 35 -6.71 -3.81 4.41
CA HIS A 35 -6.42 -3.36 5.78
C HIS A 35 -4.99 -3.72 6.22
N GLU A 36 -4.53 -4.93 5.91
CA GLU A 36 -3.15 -5.40 6.18
C GLU A 36 -2.10 -4.46 5.57
N ALA A 37 -2.36 -3.92 4.37
CA ALA A 37 -1.47 -2.96 3.74
C ALA A 37 -1.23 -1.70 4.63
N LEU A 38 -2.25 -1.25 5.39
CA LEU A 38 -2.13 -0.11 6.30
C LEU A 38 -1.31 -0.43 7.56
N GLU A 39 -1.51 -1.62 8.12
CA GLU A 39 -0.76 -2.07 9.30
C GLU A 39 0.74 -2.17 9.00
N ARG A 40 1.09 -2.38 7.72
CA ARG A 40 2.49 -2.46 7.28
C ARG A 40 3.13 -1.11 7.01
N VAL A 41 2.38 -0.05 6.70
CA VAL A 41 2.96 1.29 6.44
C VAL A 41 2.89 2.25 7.64
N THR A 42 2.44 1.80 8.81
CA THR A 42 2.03 2.69 9.90
C THR A 42 3.18 3.56 10.45
N ASP A 43 4.44 3.16 10.24
CA ASP A 43 5.64 3.89 10.67
C ASP A 43 6.36 4.65 9.53
N ALA A 44 5.72 4.82 8.37
CA ALA A 44 6.32 5.51 7.23
C ALA A 44 6.50 7.03 7.47
N PRO A 45 7.66 7.64 7.10
CA PRO A 45 7.93 9.07 7.29
C PRO A 45 7.16 10.02 6.35
N TYR A 46 6.17 9.51 5.59
CA TYR A 46 5.39 10.28 4.61
C TYR A 46 3.91 10.36 5.02
N PRO A 47 3.56 11.19 6.02
CA PRO A 47 2.22 11.18 6.64
C PRO A 47 1.09 11.44 5.64
N HIS A 48 1.32 12.31 4.65
CA HIS A 48 0.33 12.62 3.61
C HIS A 48 0.05 11.44 2.66
N LEU A 49 1.04 10.58 2.40
CA LEU A 49 0.86 9.36 1.62
C LEU A 49 0.21 8.26 2.47
N VAL A 50 0.55 8.17 3.76
CA VAL A 50 -0.10 7.25 4.71
C VAL A 50 -1.59 7.59 4.85
N ASP A 51 -1.94 8.88 4.99
CA ASP A 51 -3.32 9.35 5.03
C ASP A 51 -4.08 9.02 3.74
N ARG A 52 -3.43 9.17 2.59
CA ARG A 52 -4.02 8.82 1.28
C ARG A 52 -4.30 7.31 1.22
N LEU A 53 -3.32 6.49 1.56
CA LEU A 53 -3.45 5.04 1.58
C LEU A 53 -4.56 4.60 2.54
N HIS A 54 -4.64 5.22 3.72
CA HIS A 54 -5.69 4.96 4.70
C HIS A 54 -7.09 5.21 4.13
N ARG A 55 -7.30 6.33 3.42
CA ARG A 55 -8.60 6.63 2.79
C ARG A 55 -8.94 5.60 1.71
N GLN A 56 -7.97 5.22 0.89
CA GLN A 56 -8.16 4.25 -0.19
C GLN A 56 -8.52 2.86 0.36
N ALA A 57 -7.72 2.35 1.31
CA ALA A 57 -7.98 1.07 1.97
C ALA A 57 -9.32 1.05 2.71
N THR A 58 -9.69 2.15 3.38
CA THR A 58 -11.00 2.29 4.01
C THR A 58 -12.12 2.20 2.98
N ASP A 59 -11.97 2.85 1.81
CA ASP A 59 -12.97 2.80 0.74
C ASP A 59 -13.15 1.38 0.18
N VAL A 60 -12.04 0.63 0.00
CA VAL A 60 -12.07 -0.78 -0.39
C VAL A 60 -12.82 -1.61 0.65
N VAL A 61 -12.42 -1.54 1.93
CA VAL A 61 -13.04 -2.30 3.02
C VAL A 61 -14.54 -2.02 3.13
N LEU A 62 -14.95 -0.75 3.03
CA LEU A 62 -16.35 -0.37 3.08
C LEU A 62 -17.13 -0.86 1.85
N SER A 63 -16.51 -0.84 0.68
CA SER A 63 -17.13 -1.31 -0.57
C SER A 63 -17.33 -2.82 -0.57
N CYS A 64 -16.37 -3.59 -0.05
CA CYS A 64 -16.47 -5.05 0.08
C CYS A 64 -17.52 -5.52 1.10
N LYS A 65 -17.93 -4.67 2.05
CA LYS A 65 -18.96 -4.98 3.06
C LYS A 65 -20.39 -4.64 2.63
N ARG A 66 -20.58 -4.06 1.44
CA ARG A 66 -21.91 -3.73 0.91
C ARG A 66 -22.64 -5.00 0.47
N GLY A 67 -23.97 -4.94 0.45
CA GLY A 67 -24.81 -6.04 -0.06
C GLY A 67 -24.62 -6.31 -1.55
N GLU A 68 -24.24 -5.28 -2.31
CA GLU A 68 -23.79 -5.37 -3.70
C GLU A 68 -22.45 -4.63 -3.80
N VAL A 69 -21.40 -5.35 -4.20
CA VAL A 69 -20.04 -4.82 -4.28
C VAL A 69 -19.86 -4.10 -5.61
N ASP A 70 -19.43 -2.85 -5.55
CA ASP A 70 -19.03 -2.06 -6.71
C ASP A 70 -17.62 -2.47 -7.13
N THR A 71 -17.53 -3.41 -8.08
CA THR A 71 -16.27 -4.05 -8.49
C THR A 71 -15.31 -3.08 -9.15
N ASP A 72 -15.84 -2.13 -9.93
CA ASP A 72 -15.05 -1.13 -10.65
C ASP A 72 -14.41 -0.18 -9.64
N ARG A 73 -15.19 0.31 -8.67
CA ARG A 73 -14.67 1.15 -7.58
C ARG A 73 -13.60 0.43 -6.75
N VAL A 74 -13.81 -0.85 -6.41
CA VAL A 74 -12.82 -1.62 -5.65
C VAL A 74 -11.53 -1.75 -6.46
N SER A 75 -11.62 -2.06 -7.75
CA SER A 75 -10.45 -2.21 -8.62
C SER A 75 -9.68 -0.90 -8.77
N ASP A 76 -10.38 0.20 -9.05
CA ASP A 76 -9.79 1.53 -9.16
C ASP A 76 -9.04 1.91 -7.87
N ARG A 77 -9.64 1.66 -6.70
CA ARG A 77 -9.00 1.97 -5.42
C ARG A 77 -7.79 1.09 -5.15
N LEU A 78 -7.80 -0.19 -5.51
CA LEU A 78 -6.63 -1.05 -5.38
C LEU A 78 -5.47 -0.59 -6.26
N ASP A 79 -5.76 -0.10 -7.48
CA ASP A 79 -4.73 0.47 -8.34
C ASP A 79 -4.17 1.78 -7.79
N GLU A 80 -5.03 2.69 -7.28
CA GLU A 80 -4.56 3.90 -6.60
C GLU A 80 -3.71 3.60 -5.34
N MET A 81 -4.00 2.50 -4.63
CA MET A 81 -3.18 2.05 -3.50
C MET A 81 -1.79 1.60 -3.97
N ARG A 82 -1.70 0.87 -5.08
CA ARG A 82 -0.42 0.47 -5.70
C ARG A 82 0.41 1.70 -6.10
N GLU A 83 -0.21 2.70 -6.72
CA GLU A 83 0.44 3.97 -7.07
C GLU A 83 0.97 4.71 -5.84
N THR A 84 0.19 4.74 -4.77
CA THR A 84 0.57 5.40 -3.52
C THR A 84 1.76 4.71 -2.86
N LEU A 85 1.77 3.38 -2.84
CA LEU A 85 2.89 2.58 -2.33
C LEU A 85 4.14 2.70 -3.19
N ALA A 86 3.99 2.75 -4.53
CA ALA A 86 5.10 3.01 -5.44
C ALA A 86 5.74 4.38 -5.18
N ALA A 87 4.92 5.42 -4.97
CA ALA A 87 5.43 6.74 -4.62
C ALA A 87 6.18 6.77 -3.28
N MET A 88 5.69 6.05 -2.25
CA MET A 88 6.41 5.91 -0.98
C MET A 88 7.75 5.18 -1.16
N HIS A 89 7.77 4.13 -1.98
CA HIS A 89 8.96 3.35 -2.26
C HIS A 89 10.01 4.18 -3.02
N ASP A 90 9.59 4.94 -4.04
CA ASP A 90 10.48 5.83 -4.79
C ASP A 90 11.08 6.93 -3.92
N LEU A 91 10.30 7.52 -3.01
CA LEU A 91 10.80 8.49 -2.04
C LEU A 91 11.84 7.88 -1.11
N ALA A 92 11.57 6.67 -0.57
CA ALA A 92 12.49 5.98 0.32
C ALA A 92 13.82 5.64 -0.38
N LEU A 93 13.77 5.21 -1.64
CA LEU A 93 14.96 5.00 -2.45
C LEU A 93 15.72 6.31 -2.71
N SER A 94 15.01 7.39 -3.02
CA SER A 94 15.62 8.70 -3.28
C SER A 94 16.35 9.28 -2.05
N GLU A 95 15.77 9.13 -0.86
CA GLU A 95 16.39 9.53 0.41
C GLU A 95 17.60 8.66 0.76
N THR A 96 17.55 7.37 0.44
CA THR A 96 18.70 6.46 0.59
C THR A 96 19.87 6.84 -0.33
N THR A 97 19.59 7.38 -1.52
CA THR A 97 20.61 7.83 -2.47
C THR A 97 21.19 9.23 -2.19
N MET A 98 20.62 10.01 -1.27
CA MET A 98 21.13 11.34 -0.85
C MET A 98 22.10 11.29 0.34
N LEU A 99 22.82 10.18 0.53
CA LEU A 99 24.00 10.18 1.40
C LEU A 99 25.10 11.01 0.72
N PRO A 100 25.63 12.09 1.35
CA PRO A 100 26.79 12.78 0.80
C PRO A 100 27.93 11.77 0.74
N ASP A 101 28.56 11.65 -0.44
CA ASP A 101 29.94 11.18 -0.53
C ASP A 101 30.72 12.03 0.47
N GLU A 102 31.16 11.43 1.56
CA GLU A 102 32.18 12.05 2.39
C GLU A 102 33.33 12.35 1.43
N LEU A 103 33.68 13.64 1.39
CA LEU A 103 34.94 14.13 0.89
C LEU A 103 36.03 13.33 1.61
N ASP A 104 36.52 12.26 0.99
CA ASP A 104 37.77 11.63 1.37
C ASP A 104 38.89 12.63 0.96
N ASP A 105 39.59 13.10 1.99
CA ASP A 105 40.75 14.02 2.06
C ASP A 105 41.61 14.20 0.78
#